data_AF-A0A935J886-F1
#
_entry.id   AF-A0A935J886-F1
#
_cell.length_a   1.000
_cell.length_b   1.000
_cell.length_c   1.000
_cell.angle_alpha   90.00
_cell.angle_beta   90.00
_cell.angle_gamma   90.00
#
_symmetry.space_group_name_H-M   'P 1'
#
loop_
_entity.id
_entity.type
_entity.pdbx_description
1 polymer ?
#
loop_
_entity_poly.entity_id
_entity_poly.type
_entity_poly.pdbx_seq_one_letter_code
_entity_poly.pdbx_strand_id
1 'polypeptide(L)' 'MYFKAADVFLNPVIEGGGIKTKLVEALGQNLNVVTTQSGAIGVPQETTGNKMKIIKDGDWAAFAATLLYRF' A
#
# COMPACT_ATOMS: atom_id res chain seq x y z
N MET A 1 -15.53 -7.59 -4.60
CA MET A 1 -15.04 -8.98 -4.68
C MET A 1 -13.61 -9.11 -5.22
N TYR A 2 -12.87 -8.02 -5.48
CA TYR A 2 -11.51 -8.12 -6.06
C TYR A 2 -10.39 -8.44 -5.06
N PHE A 3 -10.54 -8.05 -3.78
CA PHE A 3 -9.49 -8.27 -2.78
C PHE A 3 -9.28 -9.75 -2.40
N LYS A 4 -10.30 -10.61 -2.53
CA LYS A 4 -10.21 -12.01 -2.09
C LYS A 4 -9.37 -12.91 -2.98
N ALA A 5 -9.08 -12.47 -4.22
CA ALA A 5 -8.32 -13.24 -5.19
C ALA A 5 -6.94 -12.64 -5.48
N ALA A 6 -6.56 -11.56 -4.79
CA ALA A 6 -5.30 -10.89 -4.97
C ALA A 6 -4.32 -11.26 -3.84
N ASP A 7 -3.03 -11.37 -4.15
CA ASP A 7 -1.98 -11.55 -3.13
C ASP A 7 -1.48 -10.21 -2.58
N VAL A 8 -1.52 -9.17 -3.42
CA VAL A 8 -1.04 -7.82 -3.10
C VAL A 8 -1.95 -6.74 -3.67
N PHE A 9 -2.13 -5.66 -2.92
CA PHE A 9 -2.80 -4.44 -3.33
C PHE A 9 -1.79 -3.32 -3.55
N LEU A 10 -1.91 -2.62 -4.70
CA LEU A 10 -1.02 -1.53 -5.07
C LEU A 10 -1.75 -0.19 -4.95
N ASN A 11 -1.13 0.76 -4.25
CA ASN A 11 -1.63 2.12 -4.08
C ASN A 11 -0.54 3.15 -4.45
N PRO A 12 -0.18 3.30 -5.74
CA PRO A 12 0.87 4.21 -6.19
C PRO A 12 0.40 5.67 -6.29
N VAL A 13 -0.27 6.18 -5.26
CA VAL A 13 -0.92 7.51 -5.25
C VAL A 13 0.05 8.56 -4.70
N ILE A 14 0.45 9.53 -5.53
CA ILE A 14 1.42 10.58 -5.14
C ILE A 14 0.76 11.93 -4.81
N GLU A 15 -0.55 12.02 -4.95
CA GLU A 15 -1.30 13.26 -4.73
C GLU A 15 -2.67 13.00 -4.10
N GLY A 16 -3.27 14.06 -3.57
CA GLY A 16 -4.57 14.03 -2.91
C GLY A 16 -4.47 13.86 -1.39
N GLY A 17 -5.29 14.63 -0.66
CA GLY A 17 -5.34 14.61 0.80
C GLY A 17 -6.20 13.48 1.37
N GLY A 18 -6.30 13.45 2.69
CA GLY A 18 -7.16 12.53 3.43
C GLY A 18 -6.75 11.06 3.36
N ILE A 19 -7.48 10.24 4.09
CA ILE A 19 -7.26 8.80 4.18
C ILE A 19 -7.70 8.08 2.89
N LYS A 20 -6.85 7.24 2.33
CA LYS A 20 -7.18 6.44 1.13
C LYS A 20 -7.99 5.21 1.54
N THR A 21 -9.32 5.30 1.45
CA THR A 21 -10.25 4.26 1.92
C THR A 21 -10.00 2.89 1.28
N LYS A 22 -9.56 2.83 0.02
CA LYS A 22 -9.22 1.56 -0.65
C LYS A 22 -7.99 0.86 -0.07
N LEU A 23 -7.03 1.62 0.46
CA LEU A 23 -5.91 1.07 1.21
C LEU A 23 -6.40 0.47 2.54
N VAL A 24 -7.30 1.15 3.24
CA VAL A 24 -7.90 0.64 4.50
C VAL A 24 -8.72 -0.62 4.24
N GLU A 25 -9.54 -0.64 3.18
CA GLU A 25 -10.32 -1.82 2.78
C GLU A 25 -9.40 -3.01 2.46
N ALA A 26 -8.30 -2.80 1.74
CA ALA A 26 -7.34 -3.87 1.41
C ALA A 26 -6.67 -4.46 2.66
N LEU A 27 -6.22 -3.61 3.58
CA LEU A 27 -5.67 -4.05 4.87
C LEU A 27 -6.70 -4.82 5.70
N GLY A 28 -7.96 -4.36 5.72
CA GLY A 28 -9.07 -5.05 6.38
C GLY A 28 -9.42 -6.42 5.77
N GLN A 29 -9.02 -6.66 4.52
CA GLN A 29 -9.11 -7.97 3.86
C GLN A 29 -7.83 -8.81 4.02
N ASN A 30 -6.92 -8.42 4.93
CA ASN A 30 -5.65 -9.10 5.23
C ASN A 30 -4.65 -9.16 4.06
N LEU A 31 -4.80 -8.27 3.08
CA LEU A 31 -3.88 -8.17 1.96
C LEU A 31 -2.58 -7.49 2.33
N ASN A 32 -1.52 -7.92 1.66
CA ASN A 32 -0.28 -7.18 1.60
C ASN A 32 -0.49 -5.92 0.73
N VAL A 33 0.03 -4.78 1.16
CA VAL A 33 -0.13 -3.48 0.49
C VAL A 33 1.24 -2.89 0.18
N VAL A 34 1.42 -2.43 -1.05
CA VAL A 34 2.52 -1.53 -1.43
C VAL A 34 1.93 -0.18 -1.79
N THR A 35 2.36 0.85 -1.08
CA THR A 35 1.88 2.21 -1.25
C THR A 35 3.04 3.18 -1.31
N THR A 36 2.81 4.33 -1.92
CA THR A 36 3.68 5.50 -1.83
C THR A 36 3.47 6.22 -0.48
N GLN A 37 4.37 7.13 -0.13
CA GLN A 37 4.31 7.94 1.09
C GLN A 37 3.02 8.77 1.12
N SER A 38 2.68 9.44 0.03
CA SER A 38 1.41 10.18 -0.11
C SER A 38 0.18 9.25 -0.08
N GLY A 39 0.30 8.04 -0.61
CA GLY A 39 -0.77 7.04 -0.59
C GLY A 39 -1.07 6.51 0.81
N ALA A 40 -0.10 6.54 1.72
CA ALA A 40 -0.22 6.09 3.11
C ALA A 40 -0.82 7.15 4.07
N ILE A 41 -1.04 8.39 3.60
CA ILE A 41 -1.56 9.47 4.44
C ILE A 41 -2.86 9.03 5.14
N GLY A 42 -2.90 9.23 6.46
CA GLY A 42 -4.05 8.89 7.30
C GLY A 42 -4.10 7.43 7.75
N VAL A 43 -3.13 6.58 7.39
CA VAL A 43 -3.02 5.20 7.88
C VAL A 43 -1.72 5.02 8.66
N PRO A 44 -1.76 4.97 10.00
CA PRO A 44 -0.56 4.83 10.82
C PRO A 44 0.08 3.45 10.61
N GLN A 45 1.35 3.43 10.21
CA GLN A 45 2.05 2.18 9.83
C GLN A 45 2.10 1.17 10.98
N GLU A 46 2.25 1.64 12.22
CA GLU A 46 2.25 0.85 13.45
C GLU A 46 0.98 0.02 13.63
N THR A 47 -0.15 0.44 13.04
CA THR A 47 -1.43 -0.29 13.09
C THR A 47 -1.58 -1.35 12.01
N THR A 48 -0.66 -1.40 11.05
CA THR A 48 -0.74 -2.27 9.87
C THR A 48 0.10 -3.55 10.00
N GLY A 49 0.80 -3.71 11.12
CA GLY A 49 1.75 -4.81 11.33
C GLY A 49 2.79 -4.85 10.20
N ASN A 50 2.98 -6.03 9.61
CA ASN A 50 3.92 -6.22 8.50
C ASN A 50 3.24 -6.20 7.12
N LYS A 51 1.96 -5.82 7.06
CA LYS A 51 1.14 -5.90 5.84
C LYS A 51 1.29 -4.70 4.91
N MET A 52 1.84 -3.58 5.37
CA MET A 52 2.02 -2.38 4.54
C MET A 52 3.50 -2.06 4.33
N LYS A 53 3.90 -1.85 3.07
CA LYS A 53 5.19 -1.29 2.70
C LYS A 53 4.98 0.08 2.07
N ILE A 54 5.70 1.07 2.60
CA ILE A 54 5.67 2.45 2.13
C ILE A 54 6.94 2.73 1.34
N ILE A 55 6.79 3.27 0.14
CA ILE A 55 7.87 3.67 -0.76
C ILE A 55 7.83 5.18 -0.93
N LYS A 56 9.00 5.80 -1.09
CA LYS A 56 9.08 7.24 -1.35
C LYS A 56 8.32 7.61 -2.62
N ASP A 57 7.63 8.75 -2.61
CA ASP A 57 6.93 9.25 -3.78
C ASP A 57 7.91 9.44 -4.96
N GLY A 58 7.51 8.94 -6.14
CA GLY A 58 8.32 8.99 -7.35
C GLY A 58 9.42 7.95 -7.46
N ASP A 59 9.70 7.15 -6.41
CA ASP A 59 10.69 6.07 -6.46
C ASP A 59 10.08 4.78 -7.03
N TRP A 60 9.81 4.80 -8.33
CA TRP A 60 9.16 3.69 -9.03
C TRP A 60 10.05 2.45 -9.14
N ALA A 61 11.37 2.64 -9.14
CA ALA A 61 12.32 1.54 -9.12
C ALA A 61 12.20 0.76 -7.81
N ALA A 62 12.20 1.45 -6.66
CA ALA A 62 12.00 0.80 -5.36
C ALA A 62 10.60 0.19 -5.23
N PHE A 63 9.57 0.85 -5.80
CA PHE A 63 8.21 0.33 -5.80
C PHE A 63 8.13 -1.01 -6.54
N ALA A 64 8.63 -1.07 -7.78
CA ALA A 64 8.65 -2.30 -8.57
C ALA A 64 9.54 -3.38 -7.95
N ALA A 65 10.73 -3.02 -7.44
CA ALA A 65 11.64 -3.96 -6.79
C ALA A 65 11.00 -4.62 -5.55
N THR A 66 10.18 -3.86 -4.81
CA THR A 66 9.45 -4.39 -3.64
C THR A 66 8.47 -5.50 -4.05
N LEU A 67 7.82 -5.37 -5.21
CA LEU A 67 6.89 -6.37 -5.72
C LEU A 67 7.59 -7.64 -6.22
N LEU A 68 8.76 -7.49 -6.83
CA LEU A 68 9.50 -8.62 -7.41
C LEU A 68 10.25 -9.45 -6.36
N TYR A 69 10.71 -8.81 -5.28
CA TYR A 69 11.71 -9.43 -4.41
C TYR A 69 11.35 -9.45 -2.92
N ARG A 70 10.25 -8.82 -2.48
CA ARG A 70 10.04 -8.55 -1.04
C ARG A 70 8.61 -8.72 -0.51
N PHE A 71 7.85 -9.65 -1.07
CA PHE A 71 6.62 -10.17 -0.46
C PHE A 71 6.51 -11.68 -0.56
#